data_AF-A0A9E2QLW2-F1
#
_entry.id   AF-A0A9E2QLW2-F1
#
_cell.length_a   1.000
_cell.length_b   1.000
_cell.length_c   1.000
_cell.angle_alpha   90.00
_cell.angle_beta   90.00
_cell.angle_gamma   90.00
#
_symmetry.space_group_name_H-M   'P 1'
#
loop_
_entity.id
_entity.type
_entity.pdbx_description
1 polymer ?
#
loop_
_entity_poly.entity_id
_entity_poly.type
_entity_poly.pdbx_seq_one_letter_code
_entity_poly.pdbx_strand_id
1 'polypeptide(L)'
;MPNKKPKPQFSPPNANKDDYEMEAPKWWECQWRRIPCGKDECPFCGRRNRQIKKHLARGEDPDSMKAVFEDVEENFKEVGEMLRKDAKRMGIDLNNLDDADCQPSPEPDELPLYNQVYKWQRSLMLALGKAGDQQEPWTETEDFKDLVWYSGTLLAKTYRQLTSKWEADQGDEYALGDYDYTRYIMNESIKIMEQALDTAKRESYFHIDFSILADELDELKMEVLLI
;
A
#
# COMPACT_ATOMS: atom_id res chain seq x y z
N MET A 1 -0.67 34.20 -32.50
CA MET A 1 -0.70 33.79 -31.07
C MET A 1 -2.07 33.18 -30.82
N PRO A 2 -2.19 31.88 -30.50
CA PRO A 2 -3.49 31.31 -30.24
C PRO A 2 -3.96 31.72 -28.84
N ASN A 3 -5.17 32.28 -28.79
CA ASN A 3 -5.91 32.64 -27.58
C ASN A 3 -6.05 31.41 -26.67
N LYS A 4 -5.28 31.33 -25.58
CA LYS A 4 -5.57 30.44 -24.47
C LYS A 4 -6.81 30.98 -23.75
N LYS A 5 -7.93 30.28 -23.85
CA LYS A 5 -9.09 30.55 -22.98
C LYS A 5 -8.65 30.33 -21.52
N PRO A 6 -9.17 31.13 -20.56
CA PRO A 6 -8.88 30.89 -19.15
C PRO A 6 -9.40 29.51 -18.75
N LYS A 7 -8.55 28.70 -18.11
CA LYS A 7 -8.97 27.44 -17.50
C LYS A 7 -10.07 27.76 -16.45
N PRO A 8 -11.17 27.00 -16.39
CA PRO A 8 -12.13 27.15 -15.30
C PRO A 8 -11.41 26.83 -13.98
N GLN A 9 -11.32 27.82 -13.09
CA GLN A 9 -10.91 27.60 -11.71
C GLN A 9 -12.02 26.81 -11.03
N PHE A 10 -11.79 25.51 -10.87
CA PHE A 10 -12.53 24.71 -9.92
C PHE A 10 -11.95 24.97 -8.54
N SER A 11 -12.75 25.55 -7.65
CA SER A 11 -12.44 25.56 -6.23
C SER A 11 -13.19 24.38 -5.61
N PRO A 12 -12.50 23.44 -4.94
CA PRO A 12 -13.19 22.40 -4.18
C PRO A 12 -14.14 23.06 -3.17
N PRO A 13 -15.31 22.46 -2.87
CA PRO A 13 -16.14 22.94 -1.80
C PRO A 13 -15.37 22.77 -0.48
N ASN A 14 -14.97 23.88 0.12
CA ASN A 14 -14.21 24.01 1.38
C ASN A 14 -12.79 23.44 1.39
N ALA A 15 -11.88 24.08 0.66
CA ALA A 15 -10.44 24.00 0.91
C ALA A 15 -10.02 25.04 1.98
N ASN A 16 -10.48 24.87 3.22
CA ASN A 16 -9.75 25.43 4.37
C ASN A 16 -8.69 24.40 4.76
N LYS A 17 -7.42 24.82 4.75
CA LYS A 17 -6.25 23.97 5.06
C LYS A 17 -6.26 23.36 6.47
N ASP A 18 -7.17 23.79 7.33
CA ASP A 18 -7.18 23.47 8.75
C ASP A 18 -8.24 22.41 9.15
N ASP A 19 -9.04 21.87 8.22
CA ASP A 19 -10.22 21.02 8.54
C ASP A 19 -10.19 19.59 7.95
N TYR A 20 -9.07 19.10 7.37
CA TYR A 20 -9.01 17.74 6.81
C TYR A 20 -8.59 16.68 7.86
N GLU A 21 -9.27 16.62 9.00
CA GLU A 21 -9.26 15.39 9.83
C GLU A 21 -10.16 14.34 9.18
N MET A 22 -9.66 13.66 8.14
CA MET A 22 -10.36 12.52 7.58
C MET A 22 -10.30 11.37 8.59
N GLU A 23 -11.38 11.15 9.34
CA GLU A 23 -11.52 9.92 10.13
C GLU A 23 -11.58 8.72 9.19
N ALA A 24 -10.43 8.06 9.00
CA ALA A 24 -10.33 6.87 8.17
C ALA A 24 -11.35 5.81 8.63
N PRO A 25 -12.25 5.34 7.75
CA PRO A 25 -13.22 4.32 8.13
C PRO A 25 -12.52 3.06 8.64
N LYS A 26 -13.05 2.43 9.69
CA LYS A 26 -12.47 1.21 10.29
C LYS A 26 -12.18 0.07 9.31
N TRP A 27 -12.90 0.01 8.19
CA TRP A 27 -12.67 -1.01 7.18
C TRP A 27 -11.39 -0.80 6.37
N TRP A 28 -10.82 0.41 6.36
CA TRP A 28 -9.54 0.70 5.71
C TRP A 28 -8.38 -0.09 6.31
N GLU A 29 -8.45 -0.43 7.60
CA GLU A 29 -7.51 -1.34 8.28
C GLU A 29 -7.39 -2.70 7.58
N CYS A 30 -8.49 -3.19 7.00
CA CYS A 30 -8.52 -4.51 6.36
C CYS A 30 -7.77 -4.54 5.03
N GLN A 31 -7.38 -3.39 4.48
CA GLN A 31 -6.66 -3.30 3.22
C GLN A 31 -5.16 -3.56 3.37
N TRP A 32 -4.60 -3.36 4.57
CA TRP A 32 -3.15 -3.45 4.78
C TRP A 32 -2.75 -4.37 5.93
N ARG A 33 -3.65 -4.69 6.87
CA ARG A 33 -3.35 -5.69 7.92
C ARG A 33 -3.21 -7.09 7.34
N ARG A 34 -2.24 -7.86 7.82
CA ARG A 34 -2.06 -9.27 7.45
C ARG A 34 -3.29 -10.10 7.77
N ILE A 35 -3.86 -9.89 8.95
CA ILE A 35 -5.09 -10.53 9.41
C ILE A 35 -6.21 -9.48 9.36
N PRO A 36 -7.04 -9.47 8.31
CA PRO A 36 -8.16 -8.54 8.22
C PRO A 36 -9.33 -9.02 9.11
N CYS A 37 -10.37 -8.20 9.30
CA CYS A 37 -11.44 -8.49 10.25
C CYS A 37 -12.33 -9.69 9.89
N GLY A 38 -12.33 -10.13 8.62
CA GLY A 38 -13.05 -11.31 8.13
C GLY A 38 -14.58 -11.18 8.05
N LYS A 39 -15.15 -10.03 8.43
CA LYS A 39 -16.60 -9.81 8.55
C LYS A 39 -17.28 -9.62 7.20
N ASP A 40 -18.46 -10.21 7.00
CA ASP A 40 -19.22 -10.12 5.75
C ASP A 40 -19.79 -8.70 5.51
N GLU A 41 -20.04 -7.93 6.58
CA GLU A 41 -20.45 -6.52 6.52
C GLU A 41 -19.30 -5.55 6.21
N CYS A 42 -18.04 -6.00 6.32
CA CYS A 42 -16.88 -5.17 5.95
C CYS A 42 -16.86 -4.99 4.42
N PRO A 43 -16.77 -3.74 3.90
CA PRO A 43 -16.70 -3.50 2.45
C PRO A 43 -15.58 -4.26 1.75
N PHE A 44 -14.43 -4.43 2.44
CA PHE A 44 -13.28 -5.17 1.92
C PHE A 44 -13.43 -6.69 2.11
N CYS A 45 -13.54 -7.17 3.35
CA CYS A 45 -13.59 -8.61 3.63
C CYS A 45 -14.85 -9.27 3.08
N GLY A 46 -16.01 -8.61 3.16
CA GLY A 46 -17.26 -9.12 2.62
C GLY A 46 -17.23 -9.28 1.11
N ARG A 47 -16.57 -8.36 0.38
CA ARG A 47 -16.36 -8.51 -1.08
C ARG A 47 -15.50 -9.74 -1.37
N ARG A 48 -14.35 -9.88 -0.69
CA ARG A 48 -13.47 -11.04 -0.82
C ARG A 48 -14.19 -12.35 -0.50
N ASN A 49 -14.94 -12.42 0.60
CA ASN A 49 -15.70 -13.60 0.99
C ASN A 49 -16.75 -13.99 -0.05
N ARG A 50 -17.41 -13.02 -0.69
CA ARG A 50 -18.37 -13.28 -1.78
C ARG A 50 -17.69 -13.87 -3.01
N GLN A 51 -16.51 -13.37 -3.40
CA GLN A 51 -15.72 -13.92 -4.50
C GLN A 51 -15.29 -15.37 -4.21
N ILE A 52 -14.73 -15.62 -3.02
CA ILE A 52 -14.35 -16.97 -2.58
C ILE A 52 -15.57 -17.91 -2.64
N LYS A 53 -16.72 -17.50 -2.08
CA LYS A 53 -17.96 -18.29 -2.12
C LYS A 53 -18.43 -18.57 -3.56
N LYS A 54 -18.25 -17.63 -4.50
CA LYS A 54 -18.59 -17.77 -5.92
C LYS A 54 -17.71 -18.83 -6.62
N HIS A 55 -16.41 -18.86 -6.34
CA HIS A 55 -15.50 -19.87 -6.88
C HIS A 55 -15.77 -21.26 -6.27
N LEU A 56 -15.92 -21.33 -4.95
CA LEU A 56 -16.24 -22.60 -4.28
C LEU A 56 -17.57 -23.19 -4.75
N ALA A 57 -18.60 -22.37 -4.98
CA ALA A 57 -19.88 -22.82 -5.53
C ALA A 57 -19.76 -23.38 -6.96
N ARG A 58 -18.74 -22.97 -7.72
CA ARG A 58 -18.41 -23.50 -9.05
C ARG A 58 -17.49 -24.73 -9.01
N GLY A 59 -17.06 -25.16 -7.81
CA GLY A 59 -16.05 -26.22 -7.67
C GLY A 59 -14.65 -25.80 -8.11
N GLU A 60 -14.40 -24.49 -8.16
CA GLU A 60 -13.10 -23.91 -8.52
C GLU A 60 -12.27 -23.67 -7.26
N ASP A 61 -10.95 -23.82 -7.38
CA ASP A 61 -10.01 -23.40 -6.36
C ASP A 61 -9.88 -21.86 -6.42
N PRO A 62 -10.32 -21.12 -5.38
CA PRO A 62 -10.25 -19.66 -5.35
C PRO A 62 -8.81 -19.13 -5.39
N ASP A 63 -7.82 -19.94 -4.98
CA ASP A 63 -6.41 -19.55 -4.98
C ASP A 63 -5.68 -19.97 -6.26
N SER A 64 -6.40 -20.56 -7.23
CA SER A 64 -5.83 -20.86 -8.54
C SER A 64 -5.53 -19.58 -9.32
N MET A 65 -4.41 -19.55 -10.05
CA MET A 65 -4.06 -18.40 -10.90
C MET A 65 -5.22 -17.99 -11.83
N LYS A 66 -5.96 -18.98 -12.35
CA LYS A 66 -7.12 -18.73 -13.21
C LYS A 66 -8.21 -17.94 -12.48
N ALA A 67 -8.61 -18.37 -11.28
CA ALA A 67 -9.60 -17.67 -10.48
C ALA A 67 -9.15 -16.24 -10.13
N VAL A 68 -7.88 -16.09 -9.75
CA VAL A 68 -7.27 -14.78 -9.45
C VAL A 68 -7.33 -13.85 -10.68
N PHE A 69 -6.98 -14.33 -11.88
CA PHE A 69 -7.05 -13.51 -13.09
C PHE A 69 -8.50 -13.14 -13.47
N GLU A 70 -9.46 -14.05 -13.29
CA GLU A 70 -10.89 -13.76 -13.50
C GLU A 70 -11.37 -12.65 -12.55
N ASP A 71 -11.03 -12.73 -11.27
CA ASP A 71 -11.38 -11.70 -10.27
C ASP A 71 -10.73 -10.35 -10.59
N VAL A 72 -9.48 -10.34 -11.04
CA VAL A 72 -8.79 -9.12 -11.47
C VAL A 72 -9.50 -8.49 -12.68
N GLU A 73 -9.86 -9.28 -13.69
CA GLU A 73 -10.59 -8.81 -14.86
C GLU A 73 -11.97 -8.22 -14.48
N GLU A 74 -12.71 -8.90 -13.60
CA GLU A 74 -14.01 -8.42 -13.09
C GLU A 74 -13.85 -7.07 -12.35
N ASN A 75 -12.83 -6.95 -11.48
CA ASN A 75 -12.52 -5.70 -10.79
C ASN A 75 -12.19 -4.55 -11.76
N PHE A 76 -11.36 -4.79 -12.79
CA PHE A 76 -11.03 -3.76 -13.78
C PHE A 76 -12.25 -3.32 -14.59
N LYS A 77 -13.16 -4.25 -14.93
CA LYS A 77 -14.42 -3.91 -15.59
C LYS A 77 -15.29 -3.02 -14.71
N GLU A 78 -15.49 -3.37 -13.44
CA GLU A 78 -16.26 -2.58 -12.49
C GLU A 78 -15.70 -1.16 -12.32
N VAL A 79 -14.38 -1.04 -12.13
CA VAL A 79 -13.70 0.27 -11.99
C VAL A 79 -13.84 1.07 -13.28
N GLY A 80 -13.64 0.44 -14.45
CA GLY A 80 -13.81 1.11 -15.74
C GLY A 80 -15.23 1.62 -15.98
N GLU A 81 -16.25 0.89 -15.55
CA GLU A 81 -17.64 1.36 -15.61
C GLU A 81 -17.91 2.53 -14.66
N MET A 82 -17.34 2.50 -13.45
CA MET A 82 -17.45 3.59 -12.49
C MET A 82 -16.81 4.87 -13.03
N LEU A 83 -15.58 4.78 -13.56
CA LEU A 83 -14.86 5.89 -14.19
C LEU A 83 -15.65 6.51 -15.35
N ARG A 84 -16.26 5.69 -16.22
CA ARG A 84 -17.09 6.20 -17.33
C ARG A 84 -18.33 6.95 -16.83
N LYS A 85 -18.97 6.47 -15.77
CA LYS A 85 -20.13 7.14 -15.16
C LYS A 85 -19.73 8.48 -14.55
N ASP A 86 -18.62 8.52 -13.82
CA ASP A 86 -18.11 9.74 -13.20
C ASP A 86 -17.64 10.76 -14.24
N ALA A 87 -16.90 10.33 -15.26
CA ALA A 87 -16.49 11.19 -16.36
C ALA A 87 -17.70 11.81 -17.09
N LYS A 88 -18.74 11.01 -17.38
CA LYS A 88 -19.99 11.51 -17.95
C LYS A 88 -20.68 12.53 -17.04
N ARG A 89 -20.71 12.27 -15.73
CA ARG A 89 -21.27 13.21 -14.74
C ARG A 89 -20.50 14.53 -14.71
N MET A 90 -19.18 14.47 -14.87
CA MET A 90 -18.28 15.62 -14.83
C MET A 90 -18.10 16.31 -16.20
N GLY A 91 -18.72 15.78 -17.26
CA GLY A 91 -18.55 16.30 -18.62
C GLY A 91 -17.15 16.10 -19.21
N ILE A 92 -16.38 15.14 -18.68
CA ILE A 92 -15.04 14.78 -19.13
C ILE A 92 -15.16 13.77 -20.27
N ASP A 93 -14.52 14.05 -21.42
CA ASP A 93 -14.40 13.11 -22.52
C ASP A 93 -13.14 12.24 -22.34
N LEU A 94 -13.34 10.99 -21.93
CA LEU A 94 -12.26 10.04 -21.72
C LEU A 94 -11.51 9.66 -23.01
N ASN A 95 -12.07 9.94 -24.20
CA ASN A 95 -11.41 9.64 -25.47
C ASN A 95 -10.54 10.80 -25.98
N ASN A 96 -10.56 11.94 -25.28
CA ASN A 96 -9.87 13.16 -25.66
C ASN A 96 -9.18 13.78 -24.43
N LEU A 97 -8.46 12.93 -23.70
CA LEU A 97 -7.56 13.36 -22.64
C LEU A 97 -6.28 13.87 -23.30
N ASP A 98 -5.83 15.06 -22.90
CA ASP A 98 -4.57 15.61 -23.35
C ASP A 98 -3.45 14.92 -22.54
N ASP A 99 -2.82 13.89 -23.14
CA ASP A 99 -1.73 13.13 -22.50
C ASP A 99 -0.59 14.03 -22.00
N ALA A 100 -0.49 15.26 -22.54
CA ALA A 100 0.52 16.25 -22.19
C ALA A 100 0.45 16.74 -20.73
N ASP A 101 -0.71 16.61 -20.06
CA ASP A 101 -0.90 17.04 -18.67
C ASP A 101 -0.59 15.91 -17.64
N CYS A 102 -0.34 14.67 -18.08
CA CYS A 102 0.02 13.54 -17.21
C CYS A 102 1.53 13.39 -17.10
N GLN A 103 2.15 14.04 -16.10
CA GLN A 103 3.54 13.74 -15.76
C GLN A 103 3.60 12.39 -15.04
N PRO A 104 4.42 11.42 -15.52
CA PRO A 104 4.58 10.16 -14.80
C PRO A 104 5.22 10.42 -13.43
N SER A 105 4.71 9.77 -12.40
CA SER A 105 5.37 9.76 -11.09
C SER A 105 6.80 9.22 -11.23
N PRO A 106 7.75 9.65 -10.37
CA PRO A 106 9.11 9.13 -10.39
C PRO A 106 9.14 7.61 -10.28
N GLU A 107 10.01 6.96 -11.03
CA GLU A 107 10.20 5.52 -10.91
C GLU A 107 10.84 5.17 -9.55
N PRO A 108 10.59 3.97 -8.99
CA PRO A 108 11.08 3.65 -7.65
C PRO A 108 12.60 3.73 -7.48
N ASP A 109 13.36 3.43 -8.53
CA ASP A 109 14.83 3.50 -8.52
C ASP A 109 15.37 4.94 -8.51
N GLU A 110 14.56 5.93 -8.89
CA GLU A 110 14.87 7.35 -8.82
C GLU A 110 14.73 7.92 -7.39
N LEU A 111 14.13 7.17 -6.47
CA LEU A 111 13.80 7.61 -5.12
C LEU A 111 14.80 7.05 -4.09
N PRO A 112 15.73 7.87 -3.54
CA PRO A 112 16.79 7.37 -2.66
C PRO A 112 16.25 6.63 -1.44
N LEU A 113 15.26 7.19 -0.74
CA LEU A 113 14.69 6.57 0.47
C LEU A 113 13.98 5.24 0.17
N TYR A 114 13.25 5.16 -0.95
CA TYR A 114 12.67 3.89 -1.40
C TYR A 114 13.75 2.82 -1.58
N ASN A 115 14.86 3.18 -2.23
CA ASN A 115 15.99 2.27 -2.43
C ASN A 115 16.63 1.81 -1.12
N GLN A 116 16.65 2.64 -0.07
CA GLN A 116 17.14 2.23 1.25
C GLN A 116 16.22 1.18 1.87
N VAL A 117 14.91 1.45 1.91
CA VAL A 117 13.90 0.51 2.42
C VAL A 117 13.92 -0.79 1.62
N TYR A 118 14.08 -0.72 0.29
CA TYR A 118 14.17 -1.90 -0.57
C TYR A 118 15.40 -2.76 -0.26
N LYS A 119 16.56 -2.14 -0.01
CA LYS A 119 17.78 -2.86 0.37
C LYS A 119 17.59 -3.58 1.71
N TRP A 120 17.07 -2.87 2.71
CA TRP A 120 16.76 -3.45 4.01
C TRP A 120 15.77 -4.61 3.90
N GLN A 121 14.67 -4.42 3.17
CA GLN A 121 13.66 -5.46 2.96
C GLN A 121 14.25 -6.69 2.26
N ARG A 122 15.15 -6.50 1.28
CA ARG A 122 15.88 -7.63 0.67
C ARG A 122 16.74 -8.39 1.66
N SER A 123 17.51 -7.67 2.49
CA SER A 123 18.35 -8.28 3.53
C SER A 123 17.50 -9.07 4.53
N LEU A 124 16.36 -8.51 4.95
CA LEU A 124 15.38 -9.20 5.80
C LEU A 124 14.85 -10.46 5.12
N MET A 125 14.40 -10.39 3.87
CA MET A 125 13.89 -11.56 3.14
C MET A 125 14.94 -12.65 2.97
N LEU A 126 16.22 -12.29 2.80
CA LEU A 126 17.32 -13.26 2.78
C LEU A 126 17.50 -13.93 4.15
N ALA A 127 17.46 -13.18 5.25
CA ALA A 127 17.56 -13.74 6.60
C ALA A 127 16.36 -14.66 6.92
N LEU A 128 15.14 -14.25 6.58
CA LEU A 128 13.94 -15.06 6.72
C LEU A 128 14.00 -16.34 5.88
N GLY A 129 14.50 -16.24 4.64
CA GLY A 129 14.72 -17.39 3.76
C GLY A 129 15.69 -18.41 4.37
N LYS A 130 16.83 -17.95 4.90
CA LYS A 130 17.78 -18.84 5.61
C LYS A 130 17.12 -19.53 6.80
N ALA A 131 16.36 -18.81 7.64
CA ALA A 131 15.68 -19.38 8.80
C ALA A 131 14.64 -20.45 8.36
N GLY A 132 13.89 -20.17 7.28
CA GLY A 132 12.95 -21.12 6.67
C GLY A 132 13.64 -22.37 6.11
N ASP A 133 14.76 -22.20 5.40
CA ASP A 133 15.55 -23.31 4.85
C ASP A 133 16.13 -24.22 5.96
N GLN A 134 16.44 -23.65 7.12
CA GLN A 134 16.86 -24.39 8.32
C GLN A 134 15.70 -24.95 9.14
N GLN A 135 14.45 -24.72 8.72
CA GLN A 135 13.22 -25.17 9.40
C GLN A 135 13.23 -24.76 10.89
N GLU A 136 13.66 -23.53 11.18
CA GLU A 136 13.69 -23.03 12.55
C GLU A 136 12.25 -22.97 13.11
N PRO A 137 11.98 -23.46 14.34
CA PRO A 137 10.60 -23.56 14.84
C PRO A 137 9.81 -22.25 14.85
N TRP A 138 10.48 -21.11 14.99
CA TRP A 138 9.83 -19.80 15.02
C TRP A 138 9.27 -19.37 13.65
N THR A 139 9.67 -20.01 12.54
CA THR A 139 9.17 -19.66 11.20
C THR A 139 7.68 -19.95 11.01
N GLU A 140 7.10 -20.77 11.88
CA GLU A 140 5.66 -21.05 11.90
C GLU A 140 4.84 -20.04 12.70
N THR A 141 5.50 -19.13 13.42
CA THR A 141 4.87 -18.16 14.31
C THR A 141 4.24 -16.99 13.55
N GLU A 142 3.39 -16.25 14.25
CA GLU A 142 2.79 -15.03 13.69
C GLU A 142 3.83 -13.92 13.48
N ASP A 143 4.87 -13.86 14.32
CA ASP A 143 5.96 -12.88 14.20
C ASP A 143 6.73 -13.07 12.88
N PHE A 144 7.04 -14.30 12.49
CA PHE A 144 7.66 -14.58 11.19
C PHE A 144 6.77 -14.08 10.02
N LYS A 145 5.47 -14.39 10.08
CA LYS A 145 4.50 -13.97 9.05
C LYS A 145 4.33 -12.46 9.01
N ASP A 146 4.40 -11.81 10.17
CA ASP A 146 4.35 -10.35 10.30
C ASP A 146 5.58 -9.70 9.64
N LEU A 147 6.79 -10.22 9.83
CA LEU A 147 7.99 -9.71 9.14
C LEU A 147 7.89 -9.81 7.62
N VAL A 148 7.38 -10.94 7.11
CA VAL A 148 7.17 -11.13 5.66
C VAL A 148 6.17 -10.11 5.13
N TRP A 149 5.04 -9.93 5.81
CA TRP A 149 3.94 -9.09 5.34
C TRP A 149 4.23 -7.59 5.47
N TYR A 150 4.66 -7.15 6.64
CA TYR A 150 4.79 -5.73 6.95
C TYR A 150 6.06 -5.12 6.33
N SER A 151 7.07 -5.91 5.98
CA SER A 151 8.22 -5.40 5.23
C SER A 151 7.85 -5.01 3.80
N GLY A 152 6.99 -5.81 3.14
CA GLY A 152 6.41 -5.47 1.85
C GLY A 152 5.46 -4.28 1.93
N THR A 153 4.67 -4.20 3.01
CA THR A 153 3.78 -3.07 3.27
C THR A 153 4.56 -1.78 3.45
N LEU A 154 5.63 -1.78 4.26
CA LEU A 154 6.50 -0.62 4.48
C LEU A 154 7.11 -0.13 3.16
N LEU A 155 7.62 -1.04 2.32
CA LEU A 155 8.19 -0.69 1.02
C LEU A 155 7.15 -0.02 0.10
N ALA A 156 5.98 -0.64 -0.04
CA ALA A 156 4.90 -0.11 -0.88
C ALA A 156 4.40 1.26 -0.40
N LYS A 157 4.28 1.44 0.93
CA LYS A 157 3.80 2.68 1.52
C LYS A 157 4.86 3.79 1.51
N THR A 158 6.13 3.45 1.63
CA THR A 158 7.24 4.39 1.41
C THR A 158 7.19 4.98 0.01
N TYR A 159 6.98 4.13 -1.02
CA TYR A 159 6.81 4.62 -2.39
C TYR A 159 5.61 5.56 -2.49
N ARG A 160 4.44 5.15 -2.00
CA ARG A 160 3.22 5.97 -2.04
C ARG A 160 3.42 7.33 -1.37
N GLN A 161 4.06 7.37 -0.20
CA GLN A 161 4.32 8.61 0.54
C GLN A 161 5.22 9.57 -0.26
N LEU A 162 6.27 9.03 -0.89
CA LEU A 162 7.20 9.80 -1.73
C LEU A 162 6.53 10.31 -3.00
N THR A 163 5.74 9.47 -3.68
CA THR A 163 5.01 9.88 -4.88
C THR A 163 3.92 10.90 -4.54
N SER A 164 3.19 10.73 -3.45
CA SER A 164 2.17 11.71 -3.04
C SER A 164 2.80 13.04 -2.65
N LYS A 165 3.99 13.05 -2.05
CA LYS A 165 4.74 14.29 -1.85
C LYS A 165 5.08 14.96 -3.19
N TRP A 166 5.61 14.19 -4.14
CA TRP A 166 5.94 14.70 -5.48
C TRP A 166 4.70 15.23 -6.22
N GLU A 167 3.57 14.50 -6.16
CA GLU A 167 2.27 14.90 -6.73
C GLU A 167 1.78 16.22 -6.13
N ALA A 168 1.88 16.36 -4.80
CA ALA A 168 1.53 17.60 -4.10
C ALA A 168 2.43 18.78 -4.52
N ASP A 169 3.74 18.54 -4.71
CA ASP A 169 4.69 19.55 -5.19
C ASP A 169 4.38 19.97 -6.65
N GLN A 170 3.76 19.10 -7.46
CA GLN A 170 3.23 19.42 -8.79
C GLN A 170 1.85 20.12 -8.77
N GLY A 171 1.25 20.29 -7.59
CA GLY A 171 -0.04 20.96 -7.41
C GLY A 171 -1.26 20.04 -7.36
N ASP A 172 -1.09 18.74 -7.13
CA ASP A 172 -2.20 17.83 -6.88
C ASP A 172 -2.73 18.00 -5.44
N GLU A 173 -3.89 18.65 -5.31
CA GLU A 173 -4.55 18.91 -4.02
C GLU A 173 -5.06 17.62 -3.33
N TYR A 174 -5.24 16.51 -4.06
CA TYR A 174 -5.69 15.24 -3.49
C TYR A 174 -4.57 14.45 -2.79
N ALA A 175 -3.32 14.74 -3.14
CA ALA A 175 -2.17 13.99 -2.62
C ALA A 175 -1.91 14.22 -1.13
N LEU A 176 -2.45 15.30 -0.55
CA LEU A 176 -2.31 15.62 0.88
C LEU A 176 -3.23 14.77 1.78
N GLY A 177 -4.41 14.37 1.31
CA GLY A 177 -5.35 13.58 2.12
C GLY A 177 -4.87 12.14 2.39
N ASP A 178 -4.16 11.54 1.45
CA ASP A 178 -3.57 10.20 1.58
C ASP A 178 -2.35 10.16 2.52
N TYR A 179 -1.80 11.34 2.84
CA TYR A 179 -0.49 11.48 3.48
C TYR A 179 -0.47 10.99 4.93
N ASP A 180 -1.42 11.45 5.74
CA ASP A 180 -1.48 11.13 7.17
C ASP A 180 -1.89 9.68 7.40
N TYR A 181 -2.84 9.17 6.62
CA TYR A 181 -3.24 7.78 6.71
C TYR A 181 -2.11 6.83 6.31
N THR A 182 -1.34 7.17 5.26
CA THR A 182 -0.19 6.38 4.83
C THR A 182 0.92 6.39 5.89
N ARG A 183 1.23 7.55 6.48
CA ARG A 183 2.16 7.65 7.62
C ARG A 183 1.71 6.81 8.82
N TYR A 184 0.42 6.80 9.15
CA TYR A 184 -0.14 5.93 10.19
C TYR A 184 0.10 4.45 9.88
N ILE A 185 -0.19 3.98 8.66
CA ILE A 185 0.06 2.58 8.26
C ILE A 185 1.54 2.23 8.42
N MET A 186 2.44 3.12 7.99
CA MET A 186 3.88 2.90 8.07
C MET A 186 4.33 2.78 9.53
N ASN A 187 3.87 3.68 10.40
CA ASN A 187 4.18 3.64 11.82
C ASN A 187 3.67 2.35 12.50
N GLU A 188 2.43 1.93 12.21
CA GLU A 188 1.91 0.67 12.77
C GLU A 188 2.65 -0.54 12.23
N SER A 189 3.00 -0.55 10.93
CA SER A 189 3.80 -1.62 10.33
C SER A 189 5.18 -1.74 10.99
N ILE A 190 5.85 -0.61 11.25
CA ILE A 190 7.15 -0.56 11.93
C ILE A 190 7.03 -1.12 13.35
N LYS A 191 6.04 -0.69 14.14
CA LYS A 191 5.84 -1.20 15.51
C LYS A 191 5.65 -2.73 15.55
N ILE A 192 4.89 -3.27 14.61
CA ILE A 192 4.67 -4.71 14.51
C ILE A 192 5.99 -5.41 14.15
N MET A 193 6.75 -4.86 13.20
CA MET A 193 8.04 -5.44 12.81
C MET A 193 9.09 -5.35 13.92
N GLU A 194 9.13 -4.27 14.70
CA GLU A 194 10.01 -4.15 15.87
C GLU A 194 9.75 -5.29 16.88
N GLN A 195 8.48 -5.56 17.18
CA GLN A 195 8.09 -6.66 18.06
C GLN A 195 8.47 -8.04 17.48
N ALA A 196 8.26 -8.23 16.18
CA ALA A 196 8.58 -9.49 15.52
C ALA A 196 10.10 -9.71 15.37
N LEU A 197 10.88 -8.65 15.15
CA LEU A 197 12.34 -8.68 15.15
C LEU A 197 12.89 -9.00 16.54
N ASP A 198 12.26 -8.53 17.60
CA ASP A 198 12.61 -8.91 18.98
C ASP A 198 12.48 -10.43 19.22
N THR A 199 11.45 -11.06 18.66
CA THR A 199 11.33 -12.52 18.69
C THR A 199 12.40 -13.18 17.83
N ALA A 200 12.61 -12.72 16.59
CA ALA A 200 13.64 -13.29 15.70
C ALA A 200 15.05 -13.24 16.32
N LYS A 201 15.40 -12.15 17.01
CA LYS A 201 16.68 -12.01 17.75
C LYS A 201 16.85 -13.03 18.88
N ARG A 202 15.76 -13.49 19.50
CA ARG A 202 15.82 -14.46 20.61
C ARG A 202 15.78 -15.90 20.11
N GLU A 203 14.94 -16.16 19.11
CA GLU A 203 14.57 -17.52 18.71
C GLU A 203 15.35 -18.03 17.49
N SER A 204 15.95 -17.14 16.69
CA SER A 204 16.67 -17.55 15.47
C SER A 204 18.13 -17.89 15.72
N TYR A 205 18.66 -18.87 14.98
CA TYR A 205 20.10 -19.10 14.91
C TYR A 205 20.85 -17.92 14.28
N PHE A 206 20.17 -17.12 13.45
CA PHE A 206 20.69 -15.92 12.79
C PHE A 206 20.45 -14.63 13.61
N HIS A 207 20.41 -14.72 14.94
CA HIS A 207 20.17 -13.59 15.85
C HIS A 207 21.04 -12.34 15.59
N ILE A 208 22.28 -12.48 15.11
CA ILE A 208 23.14 -11.35 14.72
C ILE A 208 22.57 -10.63 13.48
N ASP A 209 22.20 -11.37 12.43
CA ASP A 209 21.60 -10.80 11.22
C ASP A 209 20.31 -10.02 11.59
N PHE A 210 19.46 -10.60 12.44
CA PHE A 210 18.23 -9.93 12.91
C PHE A 210 18.48 -8.74 13.84
N SER A 211 19.59 -8.71 14.56
CA SER A 211 19.98 -7.55 15.37
C SER A 211 20.38 -6.38 14.49
N ILE A 212 21.21 -6.63 13.47
CA ILE A 212 21.60 -5.62 12.46
C ILE A 212 20.35 -5.08 11.75
N LEU A 213 19.45 -5.97 11.31
CA LEU A 213 18.20 -5.56 10.64
C LEU A 213 17.28 -4.73 11.53
N ALA A 214 17.30 -4.94 12.85
CA ALA A 214 16.55 -4.12 13.79
C ALA A 214 17.15 -2.72 13.93
N ASP A 215 18.47 -2.63 14.06
CA ASP A 215 19.17 -1.33 14.11
C ASP A 215 18.96 -0.53 12.81
N GLU A 216 19.03 -1.20 11.65
CA GLU A 216 18.75 -0.58 10.35
C GLU A 216 17.28 -0.12 10.23
N LEU A 217 16.32 -0.87 10.79
CA LEU A 217 14.91 -0.47 10.80
C LEU A 217 14.70 0.79 11.66
N ASP A 218 15.38 0.89 12.80
CA ASP A 218 15.32 2.06 13.67
C ASP A 218 15.86 3.33 12.98
N GLU A 219 16.95 3.19 12.20
CA GLU A 219 17.47 4.28 11.37
C GLU A 219 16.46 4.69 10.28
N LEU A 220 15.93 3.70 9.54
CA LEU A 220 14.94 3.94 8.48
C LEU A 220 13.65 4.57 9.00
N LYS A 221 13.18 4.16 10.18
CA LYS A 221 11.98 4.70 10.82
C LYS A 221 12.05 6.22 10.95
N MET A 222 13.22 6.76 11.31
CA MET A 222 13.40 8.20 11.43
C MET A 222 13.25 8.89 10.08
N GLU A 223 13.81 8.34 9.01
CA GLU A 223 13.69 8.94 7.67
C GLU A 223 12.27 8.80 7.09
N VAL A 224 11.70 7.60 7.22
CA VAL A 224 10.44 7.19 6.61
C VAL A 224 9.22 7.83 7.28
N LEU A 225 9.31 8.20 8.56
CA LEU A 225 8.24 8.93 9.24
C LEU A 225 8.41 10.46 9.19
N LEU A 226 9.57 10.97 8.78
CA LEU A 226 9.84 12.41 8.66
C LEU A 226 9.55 12.99 7.27
N ILE A 227 9.46 12.16 6.24
CA ILE A 227 8.92 12.59 4.94
C ILE A 227 7.51 13.12 5.15
#